data_AF-A0A5E7ZKE7-F1
#
_entry.id   AF-A0A5E7ZKE7-F1
#
_cell.length_a   1.000
_cell.length_b   1.000
_cell.length_c   1.000
_cell.angle_alpha   90.00
_cell.angle_beta   90.00
_cell.angle_gamma   90.00
#
_symmetry.space_group_name_H-M   'P 1'
#
loop_
_entity.id
_entity.type
_entity.pdbx_description
1 polymer ?
#
loop_
_entity_poly.entity_id
_entity_poly.type
_entity_poly.pdbx_seq_one_letter_code
_entity_poly.pdbx_strand_id
1 'polypeptide(L)' 'MPLEGTCEGQMACSTCHVIVAREWFVKLPEASEEEEDMLDLAADVQPTSRLSCQIVLDKEMDGLTVRIPDASVNAQGF' A
#
# COMPACT_ATOMS: atom_id res chain seq x y z
N MET A 1 -8.60 -2.35 11.93
CA MET A 1 -7.30 -2.90 12.36
C MET A 1 -6.27 -1.78 12.32
N PRO A 2 -5.27 -1.70 13.22
CA PRO A 2 -4.15 -0.78 13.06
C PRO A 2 -3.27 -1.19 11.87
N LEU A 3 -2.60 -0.22 11.24
CA LEU A 3 -1.59 -0.50 10.21
C LEU A 3 -0.27 -0.90 10.90
N GLU A 4 0.35 -2.01 10.50
CA GLU A 4 1.49 -2.58 11.24
C GLU A 4 2.85 -2.09 10.72
N GLY A 5 3.12 -2.20 9.41
CA GLY A 5 4.40 -1.76 8.83
C GLY A 5 5.63 -2.56 9.31
N THR A 6 5.53 -3.89 9.29
CA THR A 6 6.49 -4.82 9.91
C THR A 6 7.92 -4.71 9.41
N CYS A 7 8.13 -4.45 8.11
CA CYS A 7 9.46 -4.34 7.51
C CYS A 7 10.08 -2.94 7.60
N GLU A 8 9.48 -2.00 8.34
CA GLU A 8 10.00 -0.63 8.50
C GLU A 8 10.21 0.11 7.15
N GLY A 9 9.35 -0.18 6.17
CA GLY A 9 9.37 0.47 4.86
C GLY A 9 10.38 -0.08 3.85
N GLN A 10 11.01 -1.22 4.14
CA GLN A 10 12.01 -1.85 3.27
C GLN A 10 11.42 -2.60 2.05
N MET A 11 10.13 -2.44 1.76
CA MET A 11 9.43 -3.18 0.68
C MET A 11 9.61 -4.71 0.78
N ALA A 12 9.72 -5.23 2.00
CA ALA A 12 9.93 -6.66 2.28
C ALA A 12 8.72 -7.34 2.93
N CYS A 13 7.60 -6.61 3.10
CA CYS A 13 6.35 -7.16 3.60
C CYS A 13 5.11 -6.46 3.03
N SER A 14 3.94 -7.07 3.17
CA SER A 14 2.64 -6.51 2.75
C SER A 14 1.81 -5.87 3.87
N THR A 15 2.31 -5.78 5.12
CA THR A 15 1.48 -5.33 6.28
C THR A 15 1.20 -3.82 6.34
N CYS A 16 1.73 -3.07 5.37
CA CYS A 16 1.41 -1.67 5.14
C CYS A 16 0.42 -1.45 3.98
N HIS A 17 -0.20 -2.54 3.49
CA HIS A 17 -1.20 -2.49 2.42
C HIS A 17 -2.36 -1.57 2.80
N VAL A 18 -2.64 -0.63 1.89
CA VAL A 18 -3.78 0.28 1.93
C VAL A 18 -4.49 0.30 0.59
N ILE A 19 -5.77 0.66 0.61
CA ILE A 19 -6.59 0.85 -0.60
C ILE A 19 -6.82 2.34 -0.75
N VAL A 20 -6.24 2.92 -1.80
CA VAL A 20 -6.30 4.35 -2.08
C VAL A 20 -7.65 4.69 -2.70
N ALA A 21 -8.25 5.81 -2.28
CA ALA A 21 -9.47 6.31 -2.91
C ALA A 21 -9.21 6.59 -4.40
N ARG A 22 -10.19 6.28 -5.26
CA ARG A 22 -9.98 6.21 -6.72
C ARG A 22 -9.57 7.55 -7.33
N GLU A 23 -10.10 8.65 -6.81
CA GLU A 23 -9.76 10.03 -7.17
C GLU A 23 -8.33 10.44 -6.81
N TRP A 24 -7.70 9.72 -5.88
CA TRP A 24 -6.32 9.92 -5.46
C TRP A 24 -5.36 8.96 -6.15
N PHE A 25 -5.78 7.72 -6.40
CA PHE A 25 -4.94 6.70 -7.04
C PHE A 25 -4.38 7.17 -8.39
N VAL A 26 -5.20 7.84 -9.20
CA VAL A 26 -4.78 8.38 -10.51
C VAL A 26 -3.77 9.52 -10.45
N LYS A 27 -3.54 10.10 -9.25
CA LYS A 27 -2.57 11.17 -9.02
C LYS A 27 -1.25 10.65 -8.44
N LEU A 28 -1.22 9.40 -8.00
CA LEU A 28 -0.01 8.79 -7.48
C LEU A 28 0.89 8.34 -8.65
N PRO A 29 2.22 8.35 -8.45
CA PRO A 29 3.10 7.57 -9.31
C PRO A 29 2.64 6.11 -9.36
N GLU A 30 2.81 5.46 -10.52
CA GLU A 30 2.55 4.03 -10.66
C GLU A 30 3.37 3.22 -9.64
N ALA A 31 2.84 2.08 -9.22
CA ALA A 31 3.58 1.15 -8.39
C ALA A 31 4.78 0.61 -9.17
N SER A 32 5.88 0.30 -8.48
CA SER A 32 6.97 -0.43 -9.13
C SER A 32 6.60 -1.90 -9.30
N GLU A 33 7.29 -2.62 -10.18
CA GLU A 33 7.10 -4.06 -10.37
C GLU A 33 7.27 -4.83 -9.05
N GLU A 34 8.27 -4.46 -8.24
CA GLU A 34 8.50 -5.08 -6.94
C GLU A 34 7.40 -4.78 -5.92
N GLU A 35 6.78 -3.59 -6.00
CA GLU A 35 5.62 -3.26 -5.18
C GLU A 35 4.40 -4.10 -5.59
N GLU A 36 4.17 -4.27 -6.90
CA GLU A 36 3.10 -5.11 -7.45
C GLU A 36 3.29 -6.58 -7.05
N ASP A 37 4.51 -7.12 -7.15
CA ASP A 37 4.85 -8.48 -6.71
C ASP A 37 4.54 -8.70 -5.22
N MET A 38 4.81 -7.69 -4.38
CA MET A 38 4.48 -7.76 -2.95
C MET A 38 2.97 -7.63 -2.69
N LEU A 39 2.27 -6.83 -3.48
CA LEU A 39 0.81 -6.68 -3.39
C LEU A 39 0.11 -7.98 -3.78
N ASP A 40 0.62 -8.75 -4.74
CA ASP A 40 0.05 -10.06 -5.12
C ASP A 40 -0.03 -11.06 -3.96
N LEU A 41 0.80 -10.87 -2.92
CA LEU A 41 0.82 -11.69 -1.71
C LEU A 41 -0.08 -11.14 -0.59
N ALA A 42 -0.64 -9.94 -0.75
CA ALA A 42 -1.46 -9.28 0.27
C ALA A 42 -2.90 -9.83 0.31
N ALA A 43 -3.59 -9.59 1.43
CA ALA A 43 -4.99 -9.94 1.57
C ALA A 43 -5.90 -8.87 0.96
N ASP A 44 -7.01 -9.29 0.33
CA ASP A 44 -8.06 -8.39 -0.19
C ASP A 44 -7.54 -7.28 -1.13
N VAL A 45 -6.59 -7.63 -2.00
CA VAL A 45 -6.04 -6.70 -3.01
C VAL A 45 -7.14 -6.20 -3.92
N GLN A 46 -7.09 -4.90 -4.20
CA GLN A 46 -7.99 -4.17 -5.09
C GLN A 46 -7.18 -3.38 -6.12
N PRO A 47 -7.77 -2.96 -7.25
CA PRO A 47 -7.07 -2.23 -8.31
C PRO A 47 -6.41 -0.91 -7.87
N THR A 48 -6.81 -0.34 -6.73
CA THR A 48 -6.21 0.89 -6.17
C THR A 48 -5.37 0.61 -4.92
N SER A 49 -4.90 -0.62 -4.75
CA SER A 49 -4.05 -1.02 -3.64
C SER A 49 -2.64 -0.50 -3.80
N ARG A 50 -2.03 -0.11 -2.68
CA ARG A 50 -0.65 0.35 -2.60
C ARG A 50 -0.03 -0.12 -1.29
N LEU A 51 1.29 -0.24 -1.25
CA LEU A 51 2.04 -0.32 -0.01
C LEU A 51 2.25 1.11 0.50
N SER A 52 1.65 1.45 1.64
CA SER A 52 1.66 2.83 2.13
C SER A 52 3.08 3.36 2.37
N CYS A 53 4.05 2.49 2.64
CA CYS A 53 5.44 2.86 2.84
C CYS A 53 6.15 3.32 1.56
N GLN A 54 5.59 3.02 0.38
CA GLN A 54 6.11 3.46 -0.92
C GLN A 54 5.46 4.76 -1.41
N ILE A 55 4.48 5.30 -0.67
CA ILE A 55 3.83 6.57 -1.01
C ILE A 55 4.57 7.71 -0.30
N VAL A 56 5.28 8.52 -1.07
CA VAL A 56 5.90 9.76 -0.57
C VAL A 56 4.88 10.88 -0.65
N LEU A 57 4.54 11.45 0.51
CA LEU A 57 3.57 12.56 0.60
C LEU A 57 4.18 13.87 0.12
N ASP A 58 3.39 14.63 -0.63
CA ASP A 58 3.68 16.01 -1.00
C ASP A 58 2.50 16.94 -0.67
N LYS A 59 2.62 18.23 -1.02
CA LYS A 59 1.60 19.25 -0.75
C LYS A 59 0.33 19.09 -1.60
N GLU A 60 0.43 18.45 -2.76
CA GLU A 60 -0.71 18.22 -3.66
C GLU A 60 -1.62 17.10 -3.14
N MET A 61 -1.12 16.31 -2.18
CA MET A 61 -1.81 15.21 -1.51
C MET A 61 -2.55 15.62 -0.23
N ASP A 62 -2.78 16.91 0.01
CA ASP A 62 -3.61 17.35 1.13
C ASP A 62 -5.05 16.82 0.98
N GLY A 63 -5.50 16.05 1.99
CA GLY A 63 -6.77 15.33 1.95
C GLY A 63 -6.73 13.93 1.30
N LEU A 64 -5.53 13.38 1.02
CA LEU A 64 -5.37 11.99 0.58
C LEU A 64 -6.17 11.04 1.48
N THR A 65 -7.06 10.26 0.86
CA THR A 65 -7.90 9.28 1.56
C THR A 65 -7.47 7.88 1.19
N VAL A 66 -7.22 7.08 2.23
CA VAL A 66 -6.91 5.64 2.12
C VAL A 66 -7.75 4.86 3.11
N ARG A 67 -7.96 3.58 2.83
CA ARG A 67 -8.62 2.64 3.73
C ARG A 67 -7.69 1.47 4.03
N ILE A 68 -7.68 1.03 5.29
CA ILE A 68 -7.01 -0.21 5.69
C ILE A 68 -7.94 -1.39 5.36
N PRO A 69 -7.45 -2.46 4.69
CA PRO A 69 -8.21 -3.68 4.47
C PRO A 69 -8.68 -4.32 5.78
N ASP A 70 -9.70 -5.17 5.72
CA ASP A 70 -10.26 -5.81 6.92
C ASP A 70 -9.37 -6.94 7.45
N ALA A 71 -8.51 -7.49 6.58
CA ALA A 71 -7.49 -8.48 6.89
C ALA A 71 -6.09 -7.96 6.51
N SER A 72 -5.08 -8.34 7.31
CA SER A 72 -3.67 -8.13 7.00
C SER A 72 -2.97 -9.48 7.08
N VAL A 73 -2.13 -9.77 6.08
CA VAL A 73 -1.24 -10.93 6.08
C VAL A 73 0.18 -10.40 6.03
N ASN A 74 1.02 -10.91 6.92
CA ASN A 74 2.46 -10.68 6.85
C ASN A 74 3.07 -11.64 5.81
N ALA A 75 2.89 -11.31 4.53
CA ALA A 75 3.65 -11.95 3.48
C ALA A 75 5.04 -11.33 3.47
N GLN A 76 6.07 -12.16 3.54
CA GLN A 76 7.47 -11.75 3.44
C GLN A 76 8.02 -12.34 2.14
N GLY A 77 8.71 -11.52 1.35
CA GLY A 77 9.50 -12.02 0.21
C GLY A 77 10.64 -12.91 0.74
N PHE A 78 10.84 -14.07 0.11
CA PHE A 78 11.96 -14.96 0.42
C PHE A 78 13.26 -14.45 -0.20
#